data_AF-A0A246BJG8-F1
#
_entry.id   AF-A0A246BJG8-F1
#
_cell.length_a   1.000
_cell.length_b   1.000
_cell.length_c   1.000
_cell.angle_alpha   90.00
_cell.angle_beta   90.00
_cell.angle_gamma   90.00
#
_symmetry.space_group_name_H-M   'P 1'
#
loop_
_entity.id
_entity.type
_entity.pdbx_description
1 polymer ?
#
loop_
_entity_poly.entity_id
_entity_poly.type
_entity_poly.pdbx_seq_one_letter_code
_entity_poly.pdbx_strand_id
1 'polypeptide(L)'
;MTDWKALIAARPGGATTAALIATYGNPEGPGAGPSPQGGAWFTPSPAWARENLTTIPIEKLPHWPLLGGKAVSGVTVHRLVAVPLIATWAEVNRRGLAGRLRTFNGSFAPRHMGHSRARPLSVHAFGAALDFDAAWNAYGVPLAQQQIDRDVIRVFESCGWEWGGRWSDPYEDGMHLQWTDPLPGVPQPAWRDAMARGEGSAPKPKPTPAPAPVTVVKPAPPAPVVLVPDGQGGWRDVAGQRTTLPGGTVVNATDPARIWIAER
;
A
#
# COMPACT_ATOMS: atom_id res chain seq x y z
N MET A 1 -3.66 29.90 -5.97
CA MET A 1 -4.43 28.67 -5.72
C MET A 1 -4.21 27.73 -6.88
N THR A 2 -4.17 26.42 -6.66
CA THR A 2 -4.06 25.42 -7.74
C THR A 2 -5.32 25.44 -8.60
N ASP A 3 -5.19 25.50 -9.92
CA ASP A 3 -6.30 25.34 -10.85
C ASP A 3 -6.64 23.86 -11.02
N TRP A 4 -7.39 23.33 -10.07
CA TRP A 4 -7.82 21.94 -10.07
C TRP A 4 -8.70 21.59 -11.27
N LYS A 5 -9.51 22.52 -11.75
CA LYS A 5 -10.38 22.29 -12.91
C LYS A 5 -9.54 22.02 -14.15
N ALA A 6 -8.51 22.82 -14.41
CA ALA A 6 -7.61 22.62 -15.53
C ALA A 6 -6.79 21.32 -15.39
N LEU A 7 -6.22 21.04 -14.21
CA LEU A 7 -5.45 19.81 -13.99
C LEU A 7 -6.29 18.55 -14.22
N ILE A 8 -7.50 18.53 -13.67
CA ILE A 8 -8.43 17.40 -13.75
C ILE A 8 -8.89 17.19 -15.20
N ALA A 9 -9.23 18.27 -15.91
CA ALA A 9 -9.63 18.21 -17.31
C ALA A 9 -8.50 17.74 -18.26
N ALA A 10 -7.24 17.87 -17.85
CA ALA A 10 -6.08 17.46 -18.62
C ALA A 10 -5.64 16.00 -18.36
N ARG A 11 -6.32 15.25 -17.48
CA ARG A 11 -6.01 13.84 -17.24
C ARG A 11 -6.30 12.98 -18.47
N PRO A 12 -5.50 11.94 -18.74
CA PRO A 12 -5.84 10.97 -19.77
C PRO A 12 -6.96 10.04 -19.32
N GLY A 13 -7.70 9.49 -20.29
CA GLY A 13 -8.52 8.32 -20.06
C GLY A 13 -7.66 7.13 -19.60
N GLY A 14 -8.07 6.46 -18.51
CA GLY A 14 -7.34 5.32 -17.95
C GLY A 14 -7.60 3.97 -18.66
N ALA A 15 -8.55 3.93 -19.59
CA ALA A 15 -9.11 2.67 -20.10
C ALA A 15 -8.22 1.91 -21.09
N THR A 16 -7.32 2.59 -21.82
CA THR A 16 -6.54 1.96 -22.90
C THR A 16 -5.09 2.45 -22.93
N THR A 17 -4.18 1.58 -23.34
CA THR A 17 -2.78 1.95 -23.59
C THR A 17 -2.65 3.05 -24.63
N ALA A 18 -3.52 3.07 -25.64
CA ALA A 18 -3.50 4.11 -26.67
C ALA A 18 -3.77 5.51 -26.08
N ALA A 19 -4.75 5.62 -25.18
CA ALA A 19 -5.04 6.89 -24.49
C ALA A 19 -3.87 7.35 -23.59
N LEU A 20 -3.24 6.40 -22.88
CA LEU A 20 -2.06 6.67 -22.06
C LEU A 20 -0.88 7.12 -22.94
N ILE A 21 -0.58 6.42 -24.03
CA ILE A 21 0.50 6.76 -24.96
C ILE A 21 0.25 8.12 -25.62
N ALA A 22 -0.98 8.44 -25.99
CA ALA A 22 -1.32 9.73 -26.60
C ALA A 22 -1.01 10.92 -25.67
N THR A 23 -1.07 10.71 -24.35
CA THR A 23 -0.87 11.77 -23.35
C THR A 23 0.53 11.77 -22.76
N TYR A 24 1.06 10.60 -22.43
CA TYR A 24 2.33 10.43 -21.74
C TYR A 24 3.49 10.06 -22.67
N GLY A 25 3.23 9.84 -23.96
CA GLY A 25 4.20 9.28 -24.89
C GLY A 25 4.41 7.77 -24.69
N ASN A 26 5.12 7.13 -25.62
CA ASN A 26 5.37 5.68 -25.56
C ASN A 26 6.71 5.37 -24.85
N PRO A 27 6.70 4.82 -23.62
CA PRO A 27 7.92 4.40 -22.94
C PRO A 27 8.61 3.22 -23.63
N GLU A 28 7.90 2.43 -24.45
CA GLU A 28 8.46 1.38 -25.31
C GLU A 28 8.83 1.91 -26.72
N GLY A 29 9.01 3.23 -26.85
CA GLY A 29 9.45 3.85 -28.10
C GLY A 29 10.89 3.47 -28.51
N PRO A 30 11.45 4.14 -29.53
CA PRO A 30 12.79 3.83 -30.05
C PRO A 30 13.86 3.76 -28.96
N GLY A 31 14.65 2.69 -29.00
CA GLY A 31 15.73 2.43 -28.04
C GLY A 31 15.29 1.80 -26.72
N ALA A 32 13.99 1.55 -26.51
CA ALA A 32 13.54 0.70 -25.42
C ALA A 32 14.04 -0.75 -25.62
N GLY A 33 14.22 -1.48 -24.53
CA GLY A 33 14.85 -2.81 -24.60
C GLY A 33 14.60 -3.67 -23.36
N PRO A 34 15.18 -4.87 -23.30
CA PRO A 34 15.05 -5.74 -22.14
C PRO A 34 15.66 -5.10 -20.89
N SER A 35 14.98 -5.25 -19.76
CA SER A 35 15.53 -4.91 -18.44
C SER A 35 16.33 -6.09 -17.88
N PRO A 36 17.43 -5.86 -17.13
CA PRO A 36 18.11 -6.89 -16.35
C PRO A 36 17.21 -7.61 -15.34
N GLN A 37 16.08 -7.00 -14.94
CA GLN A 37 15.08 -7.63 -14.07
C GLN A 37 14.32 -8.78 -14.78
N GLY A 38 14.36 -8.81 -16.12
CA GLY A 38 13.72 -9.85 -16.93
C GLY A 38 12.19 -9.83 -16.91
N GLY A 39 11.60 -10.85 -17.54
CA GLY A 39 10.15 -11.02 -17.62
C GLY A 39 9.45 -9.84 -18.30
N ALA A 40 8.45 -9.28 -17.64
CA ALA A 40 7.66 -8.15 -18.13
C ALA A 40 8.29 -6.77 -17.90
N TRP A 41 9.49 -6.70 -17.32
CA TRP A 41 10.23 -5.45 -17.17
C TRP A 41 10.97 -5.09 -18.46
N PHE A 42 11.10 -3.79 -18.70
CA PHE A 42 11.83 -3.25 -19.83
C PHE A 42 12.62 -1.99 -19.42
N THR A 43 13.71 -1.72 -20.14
CA THR A 43 14.39 -0.43 -20.09
C THR A 43 13.62 0.52 -21.02
N PRO A 44 13.08 1.65 -20.53
CA PRO A 44 12.35 2.61 -21.36
C PRO A 44 13.21 3.24 -22.45
N SER A 45 12.55 3.77 -23.47
CA SER A 45 13.20 4.64 -24.47
C SER A 45 13.95 5.77 -23.77
N PRO A 46 15.27 5.91 -23.98
CA PRO A 46 16.06 6.95 -23.32
C PRO A 46 15.61 8.37 -23.66
N ALA A 47 15.15 8.58 -24.91
CA ALA A 47 14.63 9.88 -25.35
C ALA A 47 13.32 10.22 -24.62
N TRP A 48 12.39 9.27 -24.59
CA TRP A 48 11.14 9.41 -23.86
C TRP A 48 11.39 9.69 -22.37
N ALA A 49 12.28 8.94 -21.73
CA ALA A 49 12.55 9.09 -20.30
C ALA A 49 13.10 10.49 -19.97
N ARG A 50 14.06 10.99 -20.77
CA ARG A 50 14.63 12.34 -20.62
C ARG A 50 13.59 13.44 -20.79
N GLU A 51 12.70 13.28 -21.76
CA GLU A 51 11.69 14.28 -22.11
C GLU A 51 10.55 14.30 -21.10
N ASN A 52 10.13 13.13 -20.63
CA ASN A 52 8.85 12.97 -19.94
C ASN A 52 8.96 12.72 -18.43
N LEU A 53 10.08 12.19 -17.93
CA LEU A 53 10.26 11.98 -16.50
C LEU A 53 10.88 13.20 -15.82
N THR A 54 10.50 13.38 -14.57
CA THR A 54 11.11 14.34 -13.65
C THR A 54 11.08 13.78 -12.24
N THR A 55 12.05 14.17 -11.42
CA THR A 55 12.05 13.86 -9.98
C THR A 55 11.54 15.09 -9.23
N ILE A 56 10.47 14.91 -8.45
CA ILE A 56 10.01 15.91 -7.49
C ILE A 56 10.95 15.82 -6.28
N PRO A 57 11.67 16.90 -5.93
CA PRO A 57 12.48 16.92 -4.72
C PRO A 57 11.63 16.75 -3.46
N ILE A 58 12.11 15.99 -2.48
CA ILE A 58 11.32 15.61 -1.30
C ILE A 58 10.89 16.81 -0.44
N GLU A 59 11.60 17.94 -0.50
CA GLU A 59 11.22 19.19 0.15
C GLU A 59 9.88 19.75 -0.35
N LYS A 60 9.44 19.38 -1.56
CA LYS A 60 8.10 19.72 -2.08
C LYS A 60 7.01 18.76 -1.61
N LEU A 61 7.40 17.68 -0.94
CA LEU A 61 6.53 16.61 -0.45
C LEU A 61 6.81 16.37 1.06
N PRO A 62 6.55 17.35 1.94
CA PRO A 62 6.88 17.23 3.36
C PRO A 62 6.15 16.04 4.00
N HIS A 63 6.82 15.34 4.92
CA HIS A 63 6.30 14.15 5.61
C HIS A 63 5.97 12.95 4.70
N TRP A 64 6.63 12.84 3.54
CA TRP A 64 6.50 11.68 2.65
C TRP A 64 6.91 10.37 3.35
N PRO A 65 6.19 9.25 3.12
CA PRO A 65 6.50 7.97 3.75
C PRO A 65 7.80 7.35 3.22
N LEU A 66 8.35 6.43 4.01
CA LEU A 66 9.64 5.79 3.71
C LEU A 66 9.51 4.75 2.59
N LEU A 67 10.56 4.60 1.79
CA LEU A 67 10.72 3.52 0.81
C LEU A 67 11.70 2.48 1.38
N GLY A 68 11.21 1.27 1.64
CA GLY A 68 12.04 0.21 2.23
C GLY A 68 12.68 0.61 3.57
N GLY A 69 11.96 1.40 4.38
CA GLY A 69 12.45 1.91 5.67
C GLY A 69 13.45 3.06 5.57
N LYS A 70 13.70 3.61 4.37
CA LYS A 70 14.62 4.73 4.16
C LYS A 70 13.88 5.96 3.63
N ALA A 71 14.35 7.14 4.04
CA ALA A 71 13.91 8.39 3.44
C ALA A 71 14.36 8.42 1.97
N VAL A 72 13.51 8.99 1.11
CA VAL A 72 13.83 9.23 -0.30
C VAL A 72 14.24 10.70 -0.49
N SER A 73 15.15 10.97 -1.42
CA SER A 73 15.52 12.34 -1.81
C SER A 73 14.52 12.98 -2.78
N GLY A 74 13.68 12.16 -3.42
CA GLY A 74 12.63 12.63 -4.30
C GLY A 74 11.79 11.49 -4.89
N VAL A 75 10.76 11.86 -5.64
CA VAL A 75 9.80 10.94 -6.26
C VAL A 75 9.81 11.15 -7.78
N THR A 76 10.19 10.12 -8.53
CA THR A 76 10.23 10.18 -10.00
C THR A 76 8.85 9.91 -10.58
N VAL A 77 8.34 10.85 -11.38
CA VAL A 77 7.03 10.79 -12.04
C VAL A 77 7.11 11.35 -13.45
N HIS A 78 6.04 11.22 -14.21
CA HIS A 78 5.84 11.98 -15.43
C HIS A 78 5.75 13.49 -15.13
N ARG A 79 6.28 14.35 -16.00
CA ARG A 79 6.23 15.81 -15.86
C ARG A 79 4.81 16.35 -15.68
N LEU A 80 3.85 15.80 -16.43
CA LEU A 80 2.42 16.13 -16.29
C LEU A 80 1.82 15.76 -14.93
N VAL A 81 2.44 14.84 -14.19
CA VAL A 81 1.96 14.35 -12.89
C VAL A 81 2.61 15.09 -11.72
N ALA A 82 3.74 15.77 -11.96
CA ALA A 82 4.48 16.47 -10.92
C ALA A 82 3.65 17.55 -10.20
N VAL A 83 2.96 18.41 -10.96
CA VAL A 83 2.13 19.48 -10.39
C VAL A 83 0.91 18.93 -9.66
N PRO A 84 0.09 18.01 -10.24
CA PRO A 84 -0.97 17.34 -9.51
C PRO A 84 -0.50 16.72 -8.19
N LEU A 85 0.62 16.00 -8.19
CA LEU A 85 1.12 15.33 -6.99
C LEU A 85 1.52 16.32 -5.89
N ILE A 86 2.27 17.38 -6.23
CA ILE A 86 2.64 18.41 -5.25
C ILE A 86 1.39 19.05 -4.65
N ALA A 87 0.42 19.40 -5.50
CA ALA A 87 -0.82 20.03 -5.04
C ALA A 87 -1.68 19.07 -4.18
N THR A 88 -1.78 17.80 -4.56
CA THR A 88 -2.52 16.78 -3.78
C THR A 88 -1.86 16.56 -2.43
N TRP A 89 -0.53 16.49 -2.40
CA TRP A 89 0.21 16.28 -1.16
C TRP A 89 0.12 17.48 -0.22
N ALA A 90 0.12 18.71 -0.75
CA ALA A 90 -0.16 19.90 0.03
C ALA A 90 -1.55 19.84 0.69
N GLU A 91 -2.56 19.29 -0.01
CA GLU A 91 -3.90 19.07 0.57
C GLU A 91 -3.92 18.01 1.68
N VAL A 92 -3.16 16.92 1.53
CA VAL A 92 -2.99 15.91 2.59
C VAL A 92 -2.42 16.56 3.86
N ASN A 93 -1.37 17.37 3.70
CA ASN A 93 -0.73 18.09 4.81
C ASN A 93 -1.66 19.15 5.43
N ARG A 94 -2.32 19.97 4.60
CA ARG A 94 -3.27 21.00 5.05
C ARG A 94 -4.40 20.43 5.89
N ARG A 95 -4.79 19.18 5.64
CA ARG A 95 -5.85 18.46 6.37
C ARG A 95 -5.33 17.70 7.60
N GLY A 96 -4.04 17.80 7.93
CA GLY A 96 -3.45 17.14 9.10
C GLY A 96 -3.32 15.63 8.95
N LEU A 97 -3.23 15.13 7.72
CA LEU A 97 -3.14 13.69 7.42
C LEU A 97 -1.70 13.23 7.13
N ALA A 98 -0.71 14.10 7.34
CA ALA A 98 0.70 13.74 7.26
C ALA A 98 1.03 12.55 8.19
N GLY A 99 1.84 11.61 7.72
CA GLY A 99 2.23 10.41 8.50
C GLY A 99 1.15 9.32 8.62
N ARG A 100 -0.02 9.47 7.99
CA ARG A 100 -1.08 8.44 7.98
C ARG A 100 -0.80 7.27 7.04
N LEU A 101 0.12 7.44 6.08
CA LEU A 101 0.65 6.37 5.23
C LEU A 101 1.96 5.85 5.82
N ARG A 102 2.13 4.53 5.86
CA ARG A 102 3.27 3.83 6.48
C ARG A 102 4.45 3.72 5.52
N THR A 103 4.19 3.33 4.27
CA THR A 103 5.23 3.07 3.28
C THR A 103 4.90 3.69 1.93
N PHE A 104 5.93 4.22 1.27
CA PHE A 104 5.93 4.45 -0.17
C PHE A 104 6.51 3.21 -0.86
N ASN A 105 5.88 2.73 -1.91
CA ASN A 105 6.24 1.48 -2.59
C ASN A 105 6.63 1.66 -4.06
N GLY A 106 6.67 2.91 -4.54
CA GLY A 106 7.20 3.27 -5.85
C GLY A 106 6.23 4.12 -6.67
N SER A 107 6.78 4.80 -7.67
CA SER A 107 6.04 5.66 -8.60
C SER A 107 6.39 5.45 -10.07
N PHE A 108 7.47 4.70 -10.32
CA PHE A 108 7.94 4.41 -11.66
C PHE A 108 8.51 2.99 -11.72
N ALA A 109 7.81 2.13 -12.44
CA ALA A 109 8.18 0.74 -12.67
C ALA A 109 7.86 0.39 -14.13
N PRO A 110 8.86 0.42 -15.03
CA PRO A 110 8.66 0.14 -16.45
C PRO A 110 8.43 -1.35 -16.68
N ARG A 111 7.16 -1.74 -16.60
CA ARG A 111 6.69 -3.11 -16.77
C ARG A 111 5.29 -3.20 -17.35
N HIS A 112 4.97 -4.35 -17.92
CA HIS A 112 3.58 -4.72 -18.22
C HIS A 112 2.80 -5.12 -16.95
N MET A 113 1.47 -5.00 -17.02
CA MET A 113 0.58 -5.40 -15.94
C MET A 113 0.69 -6.90 -15.61
N GLY A 114 0.49 -7.26 -14.34
CA GLY A 114 0.49 -8.65 -13.87
C GLY A 114 1.77 -9.43 -14.20
N HIS A 115 2.89 -8.73 -14.41
CA HIS A 115 4.17 -9.31 -14.80
C HIS A 115 4.13 -10.17 -16.09
N SER A 116 3.24 -9.84 -17.03
CA SER A 116 3.11 -10.54 -18.32
C SER A 116 3.23 -9.59 -19.52
N ARG A 117 4.16 -9.87 -20.45
CA ARG A 117 4.34 -9.09 -21.69
C ARG A 117 3.14 -9.15 -22.64
N ALA A 118 2.27 -10.14 -22.49
CA ALA A 118 1.03 -10.23 -23.26
C ALA A 118 -0.04 -9.23 -22.78
N ARG A 119 0.15 -8.62 -21.60
CA ARG A 119 -0.77 -7.63 -21.06
C ARG A 119 -0.32 -6.21 -21.44
N PRO A 120 -1.25 -5.24 -21.43
CA PRO A 120 -0.87 -3.85 -21.66
C PRO A 120 0.09 -3.30 -20.59
N LEU A 121 0.73 -2.15 -20.90
CA LEU A 121 1.63 -1.46 -19.99
C LEU A 121 0.91 -1.07 -18.68
N SER A 122 1.61 -1.21 -17.56
CA SER A 122 1.15 -0.66 -16.29
C SER A 122 1.24 0.87 -16.33
N VAL A 123 0.35 1.57 -15.61
CA VAL A 123 0.43 3.04 -15.48
C VAL A 123 1.74 3.47 -14.80
N HIS A 124 2.33 2.61 -13.96
CA HIS A 124 3.67 2.80 -13.41
C HIS A 124 4.75 2.93 -14.48
N ALA A 125 4.57 2.33 -15.66
CA ALA A 125 5.53 2.41 -16.76
C ALA A 125 5.60 3.80 -17.40
N PHE A 126 4.57 4.63 -17.18
CA PHE A 126 4.52 6.02 -17.64
C PHE A 126 4.97 7.01 -16.56
N GLY A 127 5.24 6.56 -15.33
CA GLY A 127 5.50 7.46 -14.18
C GLY A 127 4.24 8.19 -13.71
N ALA A 128 3.06 7.61 -13.93
CA ALA A 128 1.76 8.23 -13.64
C ALA A 128 0.97 7.51 -12.54
N ALA A 129 1.64 6.67 -11.75
CA ALA A 129 1.05 5.95 -10.64
C ALA A 129 1.92 6.06 -9.37
N LEU A 130 1.34 5.73 -8.22
CA LEU A 130 1.95 5.75 -6.91
C LEU A 130 1.42 4.55 -6.12
N ASP A 131 2.32 3.81 -5.47
CA ASP A 131 1.94 2.75 -4.54
C ASP A 131 2.27 3.17 -3.09
N PHE A 132 1.32 2.94 -2.18
CA PHE A 132 1.51 3.12 -0.74
C PHE A 132 1.01 1.91 0.05
N ASP A 133 1.59 1.67 1.22
CA ASP A 133 1.16 0.62 2.15
C ASP A 133 0.97 -0.76 1.48
N ALA A 134 1.82 -1.11 0.51
CA ALA A 134 1.64 -2.31 -0.33
C ALA A 134 1.52 -3.61 0.47
N ALA A 135 2.22 -3.72 1.60
CA ALA A 135 2.19 -4.92 2.45
C ALA A 135 0.79 -5.26 3.03
N TRP A 136 -0.14 -4.29 3.04
CA TRP A 136 -1.50 -4.46 3.59
C TRP A 136 -2.61 -4.24 2.57
N ASN A 137 -2.26 -3.84 1.35
CA ASN A 137 -3.20 -3.38 0.33
C ASN A 137 -2.81 -3.84 -1.06
N ALA A 138 -2.07 -4.94 -1.14
CA ALA A 138 -1.61 -5.50 -2.41
C ALA A 138 -2.79 -5.80 -3.35
N TYR A 139 -2.47 -5.94 -4.62
CA TYR A 139 -3.40 -6.40 -5.64
C TYR A 139 -4.14 -7.69 -5.22
N GLY A 140 -5.46 -7.69 -5.42
CA GLY A 140 -6.38 -8.77 -5.05
C GLY A 140 -6.82 -8.75 -3.58
N VAL A 141 -6.36 -7.79 -2.76
CA VAL A 141 -6.88 -7.65 -1.38
C VAL A 141 -8.27 -6.98 -1.45
N PRO A 142 -9.35 -7.66 -0.98
CA PRO A 142 -10.69 -7.12 -1.07
C PRO A 142 -10.84 -5.78 -0.36
N LEU A 143 -11.72 -4.90 -0.87
CA LEU A 143 -11.94 -3.55 -0.34
C LEU A 143 -12.16 -3.50 1.18
N ALA A 144 -12.88 -4.50 1.72
CA ALA A 144 -13.19 -4.61 3.15
C ALA A 144 -11.97 -4.98 4.02
N GLN A 145 -10.91 -5.53 3.43
CA GLN A 145 -9.68 -5.96 4.12
C GLN A 145 -8.53 -4.96 3.96
N GLN A 146 -8.60 -4.08 2.97
CA GLN A 146 -7.61 -3.03 2.73
C GLN A 146 -7.52 -2.06 3.92
N GLN A 147 -6.31 -1.89 4.45
CA GLN A 147 -5.98 -1.10 5.63
C GLN A 147 -5.41 0.30 5.32
N ILE A 148 -5.36 0.71 4.05
CA ILE A 148 -4.91 2.06 3.69
C ILE A 148 -5.85 3.12 4.29
N ASP A 149 -5.28 4.22 4.77
CA ASP A 149 -6.05 5.29 5.41
C ASP A 149 -7.03 5.94 4.43
N ARG A 150 -8.34 5.80 4.70
CA ARG A 150 -9.40 6.24 3.78
C ARG A 150 -9.61 7.73 3.75
N ASP A 151 -9.16 8.46 4.77
CA ASP A 151 -9.21 9.91 4.73
C ASP A 151 -8.12 10.45 3.79
N VAL A 152 -6.93 9.82 3.75
CA VAL A 152 -5.90 10.13 2.74
C VAL A 152 -6.42 9.82 1.34
N ILE A 153 -6.98 8.62 1.12
CA ILE A 153 -7.56 8.25 -0.19
C ILE A 153 -8.64 9.24 -0.64
N ARG A 154 -9.53 9.67 0.28
CA ARG A 154 -10.54 10.69 -0.04
C ARG A 154 -9.90 11.98 -0.56
N VAL A 155 -8.76 12.43 0.00
CA VAL A 155 -8.05 13.61 -0.51
C VAL A 155 -7.57 13.39 -1.94
N PHE A 156 -6.93 12.25 -2.20
CA PHE A 156 -6.45 11.91 -3.54
C PHE A 156 -7.58 11.89 -4.56
N GLU A 157 -8.70 11.24 -4.26
CA GLU A 157 -9.88 11.18 -5.13
C GLU A 157 -10.53 12.56 -5.33
N SER A 158 -10.59 13.39 -4.28
CA SER A 158 -11.07 14.78 -4.41
C SER A 158 -10.17 15.63 -5.31
N CYS A 159 -8.85 15.41 -5.25
CA CYS A 159 -7.87 16.03 -6.14
C CYS A 159 -7.84 15.39 -7.54
N GLY A 160 -8.52 14.25 -7.69
CA GLY A 160 -8.81 13.64 -8.96
C GLY A 160 -7.95 12.46 -9.37
N TRP A 161 -7.23 11.87 -8.44
CA TRP A 161 -6.58 10.58 -8.65
C TRP A 161 -7.62 9.46 -8.68
N GLU A 162 -7.39 8.48 -9.56
CA GLU A 162 -8.09 7.20 -9.50
C GLU A 162 -7.40 6.29 -8.48
N TRP A 163 -8.19 5.64 -7.63
CA TRP A 163 -7.70 4.72 -6.62
C TRP A 163 -8.11 3.28 -6.95
N GLY A 164 -7.11 2.39 -7.02
CA GLY A 164 -7.30 1.01 -7.46
C GLY A 164 -8.09 0.14 -6.50
N GLY A 165 -8.23 0.54 -5.23
CA GLY A 165 -9.01 -0.23 -4.26
C GLY A 165 -10.50 -0.32 -4.58
N ARG A 166 -11.03 0.51 -5.49
CA ARG A 166 -12.42 0.45 -5.97
C ARG A 166 -12.66 -0.50 -7.15
N TRP A 167 -11.60 -1.04 -7.74
CA TRP A 167 -11.74 -1.95 -8.87
C TRP A 167 -12.47 -3.22 -8.45
N SER A 168 -13.14 -3.88 -9.38
CA SER A 168 -13.96 -5.04 -9.07
C SER A 168 -13.12 -6.28 -8.78
N ASP A 169 -13.55 -7.10 -7.83
CA ASP A 169 -13.00 -8.44 -7.59
C ASP A 169 -12.74 -9.23 -8.88
N PRO A 170 -11.57 -9.88 -9.03
CA PRO A 170 -10.43 -9.96 -8.09
C PRO A 170 -9.33 -8.91 -8.35
N TYR A 171 -9.67 -7.76 -8.94
CA TYR A 171 -8.71 -6.78 -9.46
C TYR A 171 -8.45 -5.60 -8.51
N GLU A 172 -9.00 -5.59 -7.30
CA GLU A 172 -8.76 -4.52 -6.32
C GLU A 172 -7.26 -4.28 -6.12
N ASP A 173 -6.85 -3.02 -6.14
CA ASP A 173 -5.45 -2.65 -5.91
C ASP A 173 -5.37 -1.48 -4.93
N GLY A 174 -5.54 -1.80 -3.64
CA GLY A 174 -5.69 -0.79 -2.58
C GLY A 174 -4.44 0.07 -2.35
N MET A 175 -3.27 -0.39 -2.78
CA MET A 175 -2.02 0.39 -2.71
C MET A 175 -1.91 1.43 -3.82
N HIS A 176 -2.59 1.21 -4.95
CA HIS A 176 -2.33 1.89 -6.22
C HIS A 176 -3.20 3.12 -6.41
N LEU A 177 -2.56 4.25 -6.72
CA LEU A 177 -3.17 5.51 -7.15
C LEU A 177 -2.64 5.87 -8.52
N GLN A 178 -3.48 6.33 -9.43
CA GLN A 178 -3.06 6.77 -10.76
C GLN A 178 -3.68 8.10 -11.21
N TRP A 179 -2.90 8.87 -11.96
CA TRP A 179 -3.36 10.13 -12.55
C TRP A 179 -4.01 9.86 -13.91
N THR A 180 -5.26 9.38 -13.87
CA THR A 180 -6.11 9.14 -15.04
C THR A 180 -7.56 9.45 -14.66
N ASP A 181 -8.43 9.51 -15.67
CA ASP A 181 -9.86 9.36 -15.41
C ASP A 181 -10.17 7.97 -14.84
N PRO A 182 -11.30 7.84 -14.12
CA PRO A 182 -11.81 6.56 -13.66
C PRO A 182 -11.88 5.52 -14.79
N LEU A 183 -11.61 4.26 -14.43
CA LEU A 183 -11.85 3.18 -15.39
C LEU A 183 -13.37 3.02 -15.63
N PRO A 184 -13.79 2.71 -16.86
CA PRO A 184 -15.19 2.46 -17.17
C PRO A 184 -15.80 1.40 -16.25
N GLY A 185 -16.98 1.67 -15.71
CA GLY A 185 -17.70 0.74 -14.84
C GLY A 185 -17.24 0.71 -13.38
N VAL A 186 -16.19 1.45 -12.99
CA VAL A 186 -15.78 1.57 -11.58
C VAL A 186 -16.66 2.59 -10.86
N PRO A 187 -17.39 2.19 -9.79
CA PRO A 187 -18.20 3.12 -9.01
C PRO A 187 -17.33 4.19 -8.34
N GLN A 188 -17.67 5.46 -8.58
CA GLN A 188 -16.95 6.60 -8.00
C GLN A 188 -17.73 7.23 -6.85
N PRO A 189 -17.05 7.71 -5.80
CA PRO A 189 -17.70 8.38 -4.69
C PRO A 189 -18.16 9.79 -5.08
N ALA A 190 -19.14 10.34 -4.36
CA ALA A 190 -19.65 11.70 -4.62
C ALA A 190 -18.58 12.81 -4.51
N TRP A 191 -17.51 12.58 -3.73
CA TRP A 191 -16.40 13.53 -3.57
C TRP A 191 -15.33 13.42 -4.65
N ARG A 192 -15.48 12.53 -5.65
CA ARG A 192 -14.56 12.46 -6.78
C ARG A 192 -14.48 13.83 -7.46
N ASP A 193 -13.27 14.30 -7.76
CA ASP A 193 -13.00 15.58 -8.44
C ASP A 193 -13.58 16.81 -7.73
N ALA A 194 -13.89 16.73 -6.42
CA ALA A 194 -14.46 17.83 -5.63
C ALA A 194 -13.62 19.11 -5.68
N MET A 195 -12.28 19.00 -5.80
CA MET A 195 -11.42 20.17 -5.91
C MET A 195 -11.69 20.99 -7.19
N ALA A 196 -12.05 20.35 -8.31
CA ALA A 196 -12.42 21.05 -9.54
C ALA A 196 -13.74 21.84 -9.42
N ARG A 197 -14.63 21.42 -8.49
CA ARG A 197 -15.90 22.09 -8.21
C ARG A 197 -15.80 23.19 -7.15
N GLY A 198 -14.61 23.40 -6.57
CA GLY A 198 -14.43 24.31 -5.43
C GLY A 198 -14.92 23.75 -4.09
N GLU A 199 -15.35 22.48 -4.06
CA GLU A 199 -15.84 21.76 -2.87
C GLU A 199 -14.69 21.20 -2.02
N GLY A 200 -13.46 21.68 -2.25
CA GLY A 200 -12.22 21.15 -1.69
C GLY A 200 -12.03 21.28 -0.18
N SER A 201 -12.98 21.91 0.51
CA SER A 201 -13.11 21.77 1.95
C SER A 201 -13.91 20.50 2.22
N ALA A 202 -13.25 19.34 2.23
CA ALA A 202 -13.87 18.18 2.84
C ALA A 202 -14.35 18.56 4.25
N PRO A 203 -15.48 18.02 4.73
CA PRO A 203 -15.81 18.07 6.14
C PRO A 203 -14.56 17.68 6.93
N LYS A 204 -14.23 18.42 8.00
CA LYS A 204 -13.19 18.00 8.95
C LYS A 204 -13.35 16.49 9.17
N PRO A 205 -12.29 15.68 8.98
CA PRO A 205 -12.39 14.26 9.26
C PRO A 205 -12.99 14.13 10.65
N LYS A 206 -14.11 13.42 10.77
CA LYS A 206 -14.50 12.90 12.09
C LYS A 206 -13.28 12.09 12.53
N PRO A 207 -12.72 12.29 13.73
CA PRO A 207 -11.52 11.58 14.12
C PRO A 207 -11.76 10.09 13.94
N THR A 208 -11.19 9.52 12.88
CA THR A 208 -11.03 8.09 12.79
C THR A 208 -10.11 7.78 13.97
N PRO A 209 -10.53 6.93 14.92
CA PRO A 209 -9.62 6.49 15.98
C PRO A 209 -8.33 6.11 15.29
N ALA A 210 -7.20 6.62 15.77
CA ALA A 210 -5.91 6.15 15.30
C ALA A 210 -6.01 4.61 15.26
N PRO A 211 -5.61 3.95 14.15
CA PRO A 211 -5.44 2.51 14.24
C PRO A 211 -4.65 2.27 15.51
N ALA A 212 -5.22 1.48 16.43
CA ALA A 212 -4.54 1.17 17.68
C ALA A 212 -3.09 0.85 17.30
N PRO A 213 -2.09 1.39 18.02
CA PRO A 213 -0.70 1.10 17.69
C PRO A 213 -0.63 -0.40 17.47
N VAL A 214 -0.22 -0.79 16.27
CA VAL A 214 -0.05 -2.20 15.96
C VAL A 214 1.08 -2.61 16.88
N THR A 215 0.74 -3.10 18.07
CA THR A 215 1.64 -3.89 18.87
C THR A 215 1.99 -5.01 17.92
N VAL A 216 3.22 -4.99 17.44
CA VAL A 216 3.83 -6.20 16.92
C VAL A 216 3.81 -7.14 18.12
N VAL A 217 2.73 -7.91 18.26
CA VAL A 217 2.70 -9.06 19.15
C VAL A 217 3.63 -10.02 18.45
N LYS A 218 4.91 -9.92 18.82
CA LYS A 218 5.85 -11.02 18.64
C LYS A 218 5.08 -12.25 19.15
N PRO A 219 4.84 -13.29 18.33
CA PRO A 219 4.09 -14.45 18.79
C PRO A 219 4.72 -14.90 20.10
N ALA A 220 3.89 -14.93 21.16
CA ALA A 220 4.36 -15.41 22.45
C ALA A 220 4.95 -16.80 22.21
N PRO A 221 6.14 -17.11 22.76
CA PRO A 221 6.64 -18.48 22.69
C PRO A 221 5.55 -19.42 23.23
N PRO A 222 5.35 -20.60 22.62
CA PRO A 222 4.31 -21.52 23.07
C PRO A 222 4.47 -21.77 24.58
N ALA A 223 3.36 -21.79 25.30
CA ALA A 223 3.38 -22.01 26.74
C ALA A 223 4.11 -23.33 27.05
N PRO A 224 4.95 -23.39 28.10
CA PRO A 224 5.64 -24.63 28.46
C PRO A 224 4.62 -25.69 28.85
N VAL A 225 4.74 -26.89 28.28
CA VAL A 225 3.96 -28.06 28.67
C VAL A 225 4.74 -28.89 29.69
N VAL A 226 4.05 -29.47 30.67
CA VAL A 226 4.65 -30.37 31.65
C VAL A 226 3.93 -31.70 31.58
N LEU A 227 4.53 -32.66 30.90
CA LEU A 227 3.91 -33.95 30.65
C LEU A 227 4.24 -34.94 31.77
N VAL A 228 3.21 -35.56 32.34
CA VAL A 228 3.34 -36.68 33.29
C VAL A 228 2.61 -37.92 32.75
N PRO A 229 3.02 -39.14 33.15
CA PRO A 229 2.31 -40.35 32.75
C PRO A 229 0.86 -40.32 33.23
N ASP A 230 -0.07 -40.76 32.39
CA ASP A 230 -1.50 -40.86 32.72
C ASP A 230 -1.90 -42.20 33.35
N GLY A 231 -0.98 -43.16 33.41
CA GLY A 231 -1.21 -44.51 33.94
C GLY A 231 -1.83 -45.50 32.94
N GLN A 232 -2.11 -45.07 31.71
CA GLN A 232 -2.66 -45.87 30.61
C GLN A 232 -1.66 -46.03 29.45
N GLY A 233 -0.39 -45.69 29.68
CA GLY A 233 0.66 -45.70 28.66
C GLY A 233 0.75 -44.41 27.84
N GLY A 234 -0.03 -43.38 28.20
CA GLY A 234 -0.01 -42.06 27.60
C GLY A 234 0.58 -40.99 28.52
N TRP A 235 0.49 -39.74 28.05
CA TRP A 235 0.99 -38.56 28.73
C TRP A 235 -0.11 -37.50 28.81
N ARG A 236 -0.20 -36.83 29.96
CA ARG A 236 -1.11 -35.70 30.16
C ARG A 236 -0.33 -34.47 30.58
N ASP A 237 -0.75 -33.32 30.07
CA ASP A 237 -0.19 -32.03 30.45
C ASP A 237 -0.74 -31.56 31.80
N VAL A 238 0.16 -31.19 32.70
CA VAL A 238 -0.14 -30.67 34.03
C VAL A 238 0.47 -29.29 34.25
N ALA A 239 0.87 -28.60 33.18
CA ALA A 239 1.27 -27.19 33.26
C ALA A 239 0.17 -26.36 33.96
N GLY A 240 0.58 -25.55 34.93
CA GLY A 240 -0.31 -24.75 35.77
C GLY A 240 -0.95 -25.51 36.94
N GLN A 241 -0.62 -26.78 37.13
CA GLN A 241 -1.23 -27.63 38.15
C GLN A 241 -0.19 -28.26 39.09
N ARG A 242 -0.64 -28.55 40.31
CA ARG A 242 0.06 -29.46 41.22
C ARG A 242 -0.66 -30.80 41.20
N THR A 243 0.03 -31.86 40.80
CA THR A 243 -0.53 -33.21 40.72
C THR A 243 0.27 -34.18 41.59
N THR A 244 -0.41 -35.19 42.11
CA THR A 244 0.23 -36.36 42.73
C THR A 244 0.12 -37.53 41.75
N LEU A 245 1.24 -38.18 41.46
CA LEU A 245 1.32 -39.35 40.59
C LEU A 245 1.08 -40.63 41.40
N PRO A 246 0.70 -41.74 40.73
CA PRO A 246 0.71 -43.06 41.35
C PRO A 246 2.07 -43.35 42.00
N GLY A 247 2.08 -43.86 43.23
CA GLY A 247 3.31 -44.04 44.02
C GLY A 247 3.64 -42.87 44.96
N GLY A 248 2.88 -41.77 44.92
CA GLY A 248 2.96 -40.71 45.94
C GLY A 248 3.87 -39.53 45.57
N THR A 249 4.56 -39.59 44.42
CA THR A 249 5.36 -38.49 43.89
C THR A 249 4.50 -37.28 43.57
N VAL A 250 4.86 -36.11 44.09
CA VAL A 250 4.17 -34.85 43.84
C VAL A 250 4.95 -34.04 42.81
N VAL A 251 4.30 -33.71 41.70
CA VAL A 251 4.81 -32.79 40.69
C VAL A 251 4.07 -31.47 40.86
N ASN A 252 4.80 -30.42 41.20
CA ASN A 252 4.24 -29.07 41.22
C ASN A 252 4.71 -28.28 39.99
N ALA A 253 3.78 -28.08 39.07
CA ALA A 253 3.96 -27.33 37.83
C ALA A 253 3.05 -26.10 37.78
N THR A 254 2.63 -25.55 38.94
CA THR A 254 1.86 -24.29 38.98
C THR A 254 2.58 -23.14 38.30
N ASP A 255 3.91 -23.18 38.28
CA ASP A 255 4.76 -22.42 37.35
C ASP A 255 5.48 -23.43 36.42
N PRO A 256 5.04 -23.59 35.16
CA PRO A 256 5.63 -24.52 34.20
C PRO A 256 7.11 -24.25 33.87
N ALA A 257 7.62 -23.05 34.18
CA ALA A 257 9.03 -22.71 34.01
C ALA A 257 9.88 -23.07 35.26
N ARG A 258 9.25 -23.44 36.38
CA ARG A 258 9.88 -23.74 37.67
C ARG A 258 9.21 -24.92 38.34
N ILE A 259 9.39 -26.08 37.71
CA ILE A 259 8.84 -27.34 38.18
C ILE A 259 9.69 -27.86 39.33
N TRP A 260 9.05 -28.33 40.40
CA TRP A 260 9.72 -29.14 41.40
C TRP A 260 8.97 -30.45 41.61
N ILE A 261 9.75 -31.51 41.85
CA ILE A 261 9.28 -32.86 42.07
C ILE A 261 9.71 -33.26 43.47
N ALA A 262 8.76 -33.71 44.28
CA ALA A 262 9.03 -34.28 45.59
C ALA A 262 8.56 -35.73 45.59
N GLU A 263 9.48 -36.63 45.87
CA GLU A 263 9.18 -38.04 46.12
C GLU A 263 8.88 -38.21 47.62
N ARG A 264 7.93 -39.08 47.95
CA ARG A 264 7.72 -39.56 49.32
C ARG A 264 8.38 -40.91 49.48
#